data_AF-A0A2J8RPG7-F1
#
_entry.id   AF-A0A2J8RPG7-F1
#
_cell.length_a   1.000
_cell.length_b   1.000
_cell.length_c   1.000
_cell.angle_alpha   90.00
_cell.angle_beta   90.00
_cell.angle_gamma   90.00
#
_symmetry.space_group_name_H-M   'P 1'
#
loop_
_entity.id
_entity.type
_entity.pdbx_description
1 polymer ?
#
loop_
_entity_poly.entity_id
_entity_poly.type
_entity_poly.pdbx_seq_one_letter_code
_entity_poly.pdbx_strand_id
1 'polypeptide(L)'
;AYVEKYKFTSVVAQDLLDSFLSFFPELKEQSVDCRAGPPLAEPDLSQGSSLTRPVEALFQLWTAEPLDQAAASASAIDISKWRTFQTALFLDRLLDGSPLPQEVVMSLSKCYSSLLDSMNAEIRIRWLQIVVRNDYYPDLHRVRRFLESQMSRMYTIPLYEDLCTGALKSFALEVFYQTQGRLHPNLRRAIQQILSQGLGSSTEPASEPSTELGKAEADTDSDAQALLLGDEAPSSAISLRDVNVSA
;
A
#
# COMPACT_ATOMS: atom_id res chain seq x y z
N ALA A 1 8.25 33.82 -10.36
CA ALA A 1 9.50 34.14 -9.63
C ALA A 1 10.45 32.94 -9.61
N TYR A 2 10.10 31.84 -8.93
CA TYR A 2 10.97 30.65 -8.82
C TYR A 2 11.40 30.05 -10.18
N VAL A 3 10.43 29.72 -11.05
CA VAL A 3 10.71 29.12 -12.37
C VAL A 3 11.60 30.03 -13.23
N GLU A 4 11.35 31.34 -13.20
CA GLU A 4 12.14 32.31 -13.97
C GLU A 4 13.58 32.43 -13.46
N LYS A 5 13.78 32.32 -12.13
CA LYS A 5 15.09 32.38 -11.49
C LYS A 5 15.99 31.19 -11.87
N TYR A 6 15.39 30.01 -12.00
CA TYR A 6 16.13 28.74 -12.17
C TYR A 6 15.92 28.05 -13.52
N LYS A 7 15.29 28.72 -14.50
CA LYS A 7 15.15 28.17 -15.85
C LYS A 7 16.53 27.80 -16.42
N PHE A 8 16.60 26.63 -17.08
CA PHE A 8 17.83 26.08 -17.65
C PHE A 8 18.94 25.75 -16.64
N THR A 9 18.61 25.61 -15.35
CA THR A 9 19.56 25.21 -14.30
C THR A 9 19.05 24.01 -13.50
N SER A 10 19.98 23.32 -12.83
CA SER A 10 19.66 22.31 -11.82
C SER A 10 19.73 22.94 -10.43
N VAL A 11 18.80 22.54 -9.57
CA VAL A 11 18.63 23.10 -8.22
C VAL A 11 18.49 21.98 -7.20
N VAL A 12 18.93 22.24 -5.98
CA VAL A 12 18.69 21.34 -4.83
C VAL A 12 17.52 21.85 -3.97
N ALA A 13 17.02 21.02 -3.06
CA ALA A 13 15.91 21.40 -2.18
C ALA A 13 16.17 22.69 -1.39
N GLN A 14 17.43 22.93 -1.00
CA GLN A 14 17.83 24.16 -0.30
C GLN A 14 17.60 25.41 -1.16
N ASP A 15 17.90 25.36 -2.47
CA ASP A 15 17.70 26.50 -3.38
C ASP A 15 16.22 26.90 -3.52
N LEU A 16 15.32 25.89 -3.42
CA LEU A 16 13.88 26.09 -3.37
C LEU A 16 13.46 26.74 -2.06
N LEU A 17 13.90 26.21 -0.92
CA LEU A 17 13.60 26.76 0.40
C LEU A 17 14.08 28.20 0.52
N ASP A 18 15.33 28.47 0.12
CA ASP A 18 15.91 29.82 0.16
C ASP A 18 15.15 30.78 -0.74
N SER A 19 14.75 30.34 -1.95
CA SER A 19 13.95 31.15 -2.85
C SER A 19 12.53 31.38 -2.32
N PHE A 20 11.94 30.41 -1.64
CA PHE A 20 10.61 30.52 -1.04
C PHE A 20 10.62 31.50 0.14
N LEU A 21 11.57 31.34 1.07
CA LEU A 21 11.73 32.22 2.22
C LEU A 21 12.17 33.64 1.84
N SER A 22 12.91 33.79 0.73
CA SER A 22 13.22 35.11 0.20
C SER A 22 12.00 35.80 -0.42
N PHE A 23 11.04 35.03 -0.96
CA PHE A 23 9.81 35.55 -1.53
C PHE A 23 8.74 35.84 -0.46
N PHE A 24 8.71 35.06 0.62
CA PHE A 24 7.84 35.23 1.78
C PHE A 24 8.67 35.46 3.06
N PRO A 25 9.24 36.66 3.25
CA PRO A 25 10.14 36.95 4.36
C PRO A 25 9.46 36.77 5.73
N GLU A 26 8.13 36.92 5.81
CA GLU A 26 7.35 36.74 7.04
C GLU A 26 7.43 35.30 7.57
N LEU A 27 7.64 34.33 6.68
CA LEU A 27 7.72 32.90 7.04
C LEU A 27 9.10 32.51 7.59
N LYS A 28 10.13 33.35 7.45
CA LYS A 28 11.45 33.10 8.05
C LYS A 28 11.39 33.06 9.57
N GLU A 29 10.51 33.84 10.17
CA GLU A 29 10.36 33.95 11.63
C GLU A 29 9.58 32.76 12.23
N GLN A 30 8.83 32.01 11.41
CA GLN A 30 7.94 30.94 11.87
C GLN A 30 8.54 29.52 11.87
N SER A 31 9.80 29.35 11.45
CA SER A 31 10.55 28.07 11.42
C SER A 31 9.67 26.82 11.17
N VAL A 32 9.42 26.49 9.90
CA VAL A 32 8.64 25.30 9.56
C VAL A 32 9.52 24.05 9.75
N ASP A 33 9.22 23.25 10.76
CA ASP A 33 9.92 22.00 11.05
C ASP A 33 9.57 20.92 10.02
N CYS A 34 10.56 20.44 9.27
CA CYS A 34 10.41 19.38 8.27
C CYS A 34 10.71 18.03 8.92
N ARG A 35 9.73 17.45 9.60
CA ARG A 35 9.85 16.10 10.19
C ARG A 35 9.55 15.01 9.18
N ALA A 36 10.15 13.83 9.39
CA ALA A 36 9.80 12.63 8.65
C ALA A 36 8.37 12.17 9.03
N GLY A 37 7.55 11.87 8.02
CA GLY A 37 6.17 11.41 8.20
C GLY A 37 5.15 12.30 7.47
N PRO A 38 3.84 12.05 7.66
CA PRO A 38 2.78 12.90 7.13
C PRO A 38 2.94 14.35 7.61
N PRO A 39 2.54 15.36 6.81
CA PRO A 39 2.57 16.75 7.23
C PRO A 39 1.82 16.97 8.55
N LEU A 40 2.37 17.80 9.44
CA LEU A 40 1.77 18.08 10.76
C LEU A 40 0.44 18.85 10.67
N ALA A 41 0.17 19.49 9.52
CA ALA A 41 -1.05 20.24 9.28
C ALA A 41 -1.72 19.75 8.00
N GLU A 42 -3.01 19.42 8.10
CA GLU A 42 -3.84 19.06 6.94
C GLU A 42 -4.40 20.33 6.29
N PRO A 43 -4.32 20.46 4.95
CA PRO A 43 -4.94 21.59 4.26
C PRO A 43 -6.47 21.48 4.31
N ASP A 44 -7.16 22.62 4.32
CA ASP A 44 -8.62 22.63 4.19
C ASP A 44 -9.03 22.24 2.75
N LEU A 45 -9.70 21.10 2.64
CA LEU A 45 -10.23 20.56 1.38
C LEU A 45 -11.74 20.76 1.22
N SER A 46 -12.37 21.58 2.07
CA SER A 46 -13.83 21.80 2.11
C SER A 46 -14.43 22.25 0.78
N GLN A 47 -13.68 23.00 -0.03
CA GLN A 47 -14.08 23.45 -1.37
C GLN A 47 -14.36 22.28 -2.33
N GLY A 48 -13.70 21.14 -2.16
CA GLY A 48 -13.90 19.93 -2.94
C GLY A 48 -15.03 19.04 -2.45
N SER A 49 -15.69 19.35 -1.33
CA SER A 49 -16.63 18.46 -0.65
C SER A 49 -17.87 18.10 -1.50
N SER A 50 -18.32 18.97 -2.39
CA SER A 50 -19.45 18.69 -3.28
C SER A 50 -19.18 17.50 -4.22
N LEU A 51 -17.91 17.25 -4.54
CA LEU A 51 -17.48 16.16 -5.40
C LEU A 51 -17.27 14.85 -4.64
N THR A 52 -16.91 14.92 -3.36
CA THR A 52 -16.60 13.74 -2.53
C THR A 52 -17.77 13.28 -1.67
N ARG A 53 -18.71 14.15 -1.29
CA ARG A 53 -19.91 13.79 -0.52
C ARG A 53 -20.73 12.64 -1.13
N PRO A 54 -20.98 12.57 -2.45
CA PRO A 54 -21.69 11.43 -3.04
C PRO A 54 -20.95 10.10 -2.85
N VAL A 55 -19.62 10.14 -2.88
CA VAL A 55 -18.75 8.98 -2.65
C VAL A 55 -18.85 8.51 -1.21
N GLU A 56 -18.72 9.45 -0.27
CA GLU A 56 -18.84 9.16 1.16
C GLU A 56 -20.23 8.61 1.50
N ALA A 57 -21.29 9.21 0.97
CA ALA A 57 -22.66 8.73 1.18
C ALA A 57 -22.85 7.30 0.67
N LEU A 58 -22.32 6.95 -0.51
CA LEU A 58 -22.41 5.59 -1.04
C LEU A 58 -21.56 4.61 -0.21
N PHE A 59 -20.35 5.01 0.20
CA PHE A 59 -19.49 4.20 1.05
C PHE A 59 -20.19 3.85 2.37
N GLN A 60 -20.75 4.85 3.05
CA GLN A 60 -21.50 4.66 4.31
C GLN A 60 -22.70 3.72 4.15
N LEU A 61 -23.40 3.74 3.00
CA LEU A 61 -24.49 2.81 2.74
C LEU A 61 -24.00 1.35 2.59
N TRP A 62 -22.84 1.14 1.98
CA TRP A 62 -22.26 -0.21 1.83
C TRP A 62 -21.62 -0.74 3.11
N THR A 63 -21.22 0.14 4.03
CA THR A 63 -20.64 -0.22 5.33
C THR A 63 -21.62 -0.08 6.50
N ALA A 64 -22.89 0.22 6.24
CA ALA A 64 -23.91 0.34 7.26
C ALA A 64 -24.28 -1.03 7.85
N GLU A 65 -24.51 -1.08 9.17
CA GLU A 65 -25.07 -2.24 9.85
C GLU A 65 -26.50 -1.93 10.36
N PRO A 66 -27.52 -2.75 10.03
CA PRO A 66 -27.49 -3.91 9.14
C PRO A 66 -27.48 -3.53 7.64
N LEU A 67 -26.76 -4.32 6.82
CA LEU A 67 -26.58 -4.05 5.38
C LEU A 67 -27.89 -4.08 4.59
N ASP A 68 -28.81 -5.01 4.90
CA ASP A 68 -30.02 -5.26 4.09
C ASP A 68 -30.85 -4.01 3.82
N GLN A 69 -31.00 -3.14 4.83
CA GLN A 69 -31.80 -1.94 4.71
C GLN A 69 -31.11 -0.86 3.86
N ALA A 70 -29.78 -0.77 3.95
CA ALA A 70 -28.98 0.20 3.22
C ALA A 70 -28.64 -0.25 1.79
N ALA A 71 -28.51 -1.55 1.54
CA ALA A 71 -28.12 -2.14 0.26
C ALA A 71 -29.11 -1.81 -0.87
N ALA A 72 -30.42 -1.77 -0.57
CA ALA A 72 -31.43 -1.35 -1.55
C ALA A 72 -31.21 0.12 -2.00
N SER A 73 -30.84 1.00 -1.07
CA SER A 73 -30.53 2.40 -1.38
C SER A 73 -29.19 2.53 -2.09
N ALA A 74 -28.18 1.74 -1.67
CA ALA A 74 -26.85 1.74 -2.26
C ALA A 74 -26.89 1.27 -3.73
N SER A 75 -27.59 0.16 -4.00
CA SER A 75 -27.73 -0.41 -5.34
C SER A 75 -28.53 0.47 -6.31
N ALA A 76 -29.37 1.37 -5.81
CA ALA A 76 -30.07 2.36 -6.64
C ALA A 76 -29.17 3.50 -7.14
N ILE A 77 -27.98 3.68 -6.56
CA ILE A 77 -27.03 4.72 -6.97
C ILE A 77 -26.29 4.28 -8.24
N ASP A 78 -26.52 5.01 -9.32
CA ASP A 78 -25.89 4.79 -10.62
C ASP A 78 -24.52 5.48 -10.70
N ILE A 79 -23.47 4.69 -10.43
CA ILE A 79 -22.08 5.15 -10.49
C ILE A 79 -21.56 5.34 -11.93
N SER A 80 -22.32 4.96 -12.98
CA SER A 80 -21.88 5.16 -14.37
C SER A 80 -21.80 6.64 -14.76
N LYS A 81 -22.53 7.49 -14.04
CA LYS A 81 -22.53 8.96 -14.21
C LYS A 81 -21.38 9.65 -13.47
N TRP A 82 -20.60 8.90 -12.69
CA TRP A 82 -19.53 9.48 -11.88
C TRP A 82 -18.32 9.84 -12.73
N ARG A 83 -17.58 10.84 -12.25
CA ARG A 83 -16.23 11.12 -12.76
C ARG A 83 -15.30 10.00 -12.30
N THR A 84 -14.30 9.67 -13.11
CA THR A 84 -13.33 8.60 -12.81
C THR A 84 -12.77 8.67 -11.39
N PHE A 85 -12.37 9.87 -10.92
CA PHE A 85 -11.80 10.01 -9.58
C PHE A 85 -12.80 9.68 -8.46
N GLN A 86 -14.11 9.87 -8.67
CA GLN A 86 -15.12 9.54 -7.65
C GLN A 86 -15.23 8.03 -7.50
N THR A 87 -15.23 7.29 -8.61
CA THR A 87 -15.19 5.83 -8.60
C THR A 87 -13.88 5.31 -8.02
N ALA A 88 -12.74 5.94 -8.36
CA ALA A 88 -11.45 5.59 -7.78
C ALA A 88 -11.46 5.78 -6.26
N LEU A 89 -11.89 6.95 -5.79
CA LEU A 89 -11.99 7.26 -4.36
C LEU A 89 -12.93 6.30 -3.63
N PHE A 90 -14.06 5.93 -4.23
CA PHE A 90 -14.98 4.95 -3.64
C PHE A 90 -14.33 3.58 -3.44
N LEU A 91 -13.63 3.09 -4.46
CA LEU A 91 -12.92 1.81 -4.36
C LEU A 91 -11.72 1.90 -3.41
N ASP A 92 -11.02 3.03 -3.35
CA ASP A 92 -9.94 3.27 -2.40
C ASP A 92 -10.46 3.20 -0.95
N ARG A 93 -11.62 3.81 -0.66
CA ARG A 93 -12.27 3.68 0.67
C ARG A 93 -12.64 2.25 1.02
N LEU A 94 -13.12 1.47 0.06
CA LEU A 94 -13.41 0.04 0.26
C LEU A 94 -12.13 -0.79 0.46
N LEU A 95 -11.03 -0.40 -0.20
CA LEU A 95 -9.72 -1.04 -0.03
C LEU A 95 -9.12 -0.75 1.35
N ASP A 96 -9.28 0.47 1.87
CA ASP A 96 -8.84 0.86 3.21
C ASP A 96 -9.50 -0.01 4.30
N GLY A 97 -10.75 -0.42 4.07
CA GLY A 97 -11.52 -1.28 4.98
C GLY A 97 -11.46 -2.78 4.67
N SER A 98 -10.67 -3.22 3.69
CA SER A 98 -10.61 -4.64 3.31
C SER A 98 -9.78 -5.49 4.29
N PRO A 99 -10.14 -6.77 4.52
CA PRO A 99 -11.26 -7.49 3.92
C PRO A 99 -12.62 -7.03 4.46
N LEU A 100 -13.57 -6.91 3.55
CA LEU A 100 -14.97 -6.56 3.77
C LEU A 100 -15.78 -7.81 4.13
N PRO A 101 -16.95 -7.65 4.80
CA PRO A 101 -17.88 -8.76 5.00
C PRO A 101 -18.30 -9.38 3.65
N GLN A 102 -18.39 -10.72 3.62
CA GLN A 102 -18.69 -11.47 2.38
C GLN A 102 -19.96 -11.00 1.68
N GLU A 103 -21.00 -10.68 2.45
CA GLU A 103 -22.29 -10.18 1.94
C GLU A 103 -22.14 -8.83 1.21
N VAL A 104 -21.25 -7.96 1.69
CA VAL A 104 -20.93 -6.67 1.08
C VAL A 104 -20.24 -6.91 -0.27
N VAL A 105 -19.20 -7.74 -0.32
CA VAL A 105 -18.46 -8.04 -1.57
C VAL A 105 -19.37 -8.68 -2.61
N MET A 106 -20.22 -9.62 -2.21
CA MET A 106 -21.20 -10.25 -3.09
C MET A 106 -22.17 -9.22 -3.68
N SER A 107 -22.68 -8.31 -2.85
CA SER A 107 -23.63 -7.29 -3.28
C SER A 107 -22.97 -6.23 -4.18
N LEU A 108 -21.75 -5.80 -3.84
CA LEU A 108 -20.93 -4.91 -4.68
C LEU A 108 -20.66 -5.55 -6.05
N SER A 109 -20.25 -6.83 -6.08
CA SER A 109 -19.98 -7.51 -7.34
C SER A 109 -21.24 -7.60 -8.21
N LYS A 110 -22.37 -7.97 -7.61
CA LYS A 110 -23.68 -8.02 -8.29
C LYS A 110 -24.08 -6.67 -8.89
N CYS A 111 -23.83 -5.57 -8.18
CA CYS A 111 -24.26 -4.23 -8.63
C CYS A 111 -23.30 -3.61 -9.64
N TYR A 112 -21.99 -3.75 -9.44
CA TYR A 112 -21.00 -2.91 -10.12
C TYR A 112 -19.96 -3.68 -10.91
N SER A 113 -19.73 -4.97 -10.67
CA SER A 113 -18.58 -5.68 -11.26
C SER A 113 -18.57 -5.60 -12.79
N SER A 114 -19.72 -5.74 -13.46
CA SER A 114 -19.82 -5.61 -14.93
C SER A 114 -19.44 -4.21 -15.42
N LEU A 115 -19.92 -3.16 -14.76
CA LEU A 115 -19.59 -1.77 -15.07
C LEU A 115 -18.10 -1.52 -14.85
N LEU A 116 -17.55 -1.92 -13.69
CA LEU A 116 -16.16 -1.71 -13.32
C LEU A 116 -15.18 -2.37 -14.31
N ASP A 117 -15.50 -3.56 -14.85
CA ASP A 117 -14.63 -4.23 -15.83
C ASP A 117 -14.57 -3.50 -17.19
N SER A 118 -15.56 -2.67 -17.50
CA SER A 118 -15.57 -1.83 -18.72
C SER A 118 -14.86 -0.48 -18.54
N MET A 119 -14.50 -0.11 -17.31
CA MET A 119 -13.84 1.17 -17.03
C MET A 119 -12.34 1.12 -17.33
N ASN A 120 -11.67 2.25 -17.16
CA ASN A 120 -10.23 2.34 -17.38
C ASN A 120 -9.41 1.50 -16.37
N ALA A 121 -8.14 1.28 -16.67
CA ALA A 121 -7.26 0.41 -15.89
C ALA A 121 -7.12 0.79 -14.41
N GLU A 122 -7.14 2.09 -14.07
CA GLU A 122 -7.06 2.59 -12.69
C GLU A 122 -8.25 2.15 -11.83
N ILE A 123 -9.43 2.05 -12.43
CA ILE A 123 -10.63 1.58 -11.73
C ILE A 123 -10.63 0.07 -11.63
N ARG A 124 -10.29 -0.60 -12.74
CA ARG A 124 -10.23 -2.06 -12.80
C ARG A 124 -9.25 -2.61 -11.78
N ILE A 125 -8.04 -2.06 -11.67
CA ILE A 125 -7.04 -2.54 -10.70
C ILE A 125 -7.57 -2.48 -9.28
N ARG A 126 -8.18 -1.36 -8.86
CA ARG A 126 -8.73 -1.20 -7.50
C ARG A 126 -9.81 -2.22 -7.20
N TRP A 127 -10.73 -2.47 -8.14
CA TRP A 127 -11.74 -3.51 -7.98
C TRP A 127 -11.12 -4.91 -7.86
N LEU A 128 -10.12 -5.21 -8.69
CA LEU A 128 -9.44 -6.51 -8.65
C LEU A 128 -8.63 -6.70 -7.37
N GLN A 129 -8.07 -5.64 -6.79
CA GLN A 129 -7.46 -5.71 -5.45
C GLN A 129 -8.50 -6.02 -4.37
N ILE A 130 -9.71 -5.44 -4.44
CA ILE A 130 -10.82 -5.81 -3.54
C ILE A 130 -11.15 -7.30 -3.72
N VAL A 131 -11.29 -7.77 -4.96
CA VAL A 131 -11.57 -9.19 -5.25
C VAL A 131 -10.51 -10.11 -4.64
N VAL A 132 -9.22 -9.77 -4.78
CA VAL A 132 -8.11 -10.57 -4.26
C VAL A 132 -8.02 -10.52 -2.74
N ARG A 133 -8.10 -9.33 -2.13
CA ARG A 133 -8.02 -9.16 -0.66
C ARG A 133 -9.20 -9.80 0.09
N ASN A 134 -10.29 -10.09 -0.61
CA ASN A 134 -11.49 -10.72 -0.07
C ASN A 134 -11.65 -12.18 -0.50
N ASP A 135 -10.65 -12.78 -1.15
CA ASP A 135 -10.70 -14.14 -1.69
C ASP A 135 -11.99 -14.42 -2.51
N TYR A 136 -12.45 -13.43 -3.30
CA TYR A 136 -13.72 -13.51 -4.01
C TYR A 136 -13.60 -14.25 -5.35
N TYR A 137 -13.62 -15.58 -5.28
CA TYR A 137 -13.45 -16.49 -6.42
C TYR A 137 -14.31 -16.21 -7.68
N PRO A 138 -15.59 -15.78 -7.59
CA PRO A 138 -16.40 -15.57 -8.80
C PRO A 138 -15.80 -14.59 -9.80
N ASP A 139 -15.08 -13.56 -9.34
CA ASP A 139 -14.44 -12.56 -10.20
C ASP A 139 -12.93 -12.81 -10.43
N LEU A 140 -12.36 -13.90 -9.91
CA LEU A 140 -10.94 -14.22 -10.05
C LEU A 140 -10.49 -14.38 -11.52
N HIS A 141 -11.39 -14.82 -12.40
CA HIS A 141 -11.14 -14.90 -13.83
C HIS A 141 -10.83 -13.52 -14.47
N ARG A 142 -11.33 -12.43 -13.89
CA ARG A 142 -11.05 -11.05 -14.34
C ARG A 142 -9.65 -10.61 -13.92
N VAL A 143 -9.18 -11.05 -12.76
CA VAL A 143 -7.80 -10.84 -12.27
C VAL A 143 -6.81 -11.42 -13.29
N ARG A 144 -7.05 -12.67 -13.74
CA ARG A 144 -6.23 -13.31 -14.78
C ARG A 144 -6.21 -12.50 -16.08
N ARG A 145 -7.38 -12.19 -16.64
CA ARG A 145 -7.51 -11.43 -17.88
C ARG A 145 -6.80 -10.07 -17.81
N PHE A 146 -6.88 -9.41 -16.65
CA PHE A 146 -6.20 -8.14 -16.44
C PHE A 146 -4.67 -8.31 -16.45
N LEU A 147 -4.13 -9.29 -15.72
CA LEU A 147 -2.69 -9.59 -15.70
C LEU A 147 -2.14 -10.06 -17.06
N GLU A 148 -2.95 -10.75 -17.88
CA GLU A 148 -2.57 -11.17 -19.23
C GLU A 148 -2.48 -10.00 -20.23
N SER A 149 -3.19 -8.90 -19.96
CA SER A 149 -3.26 -7.73 -20.85
C SER A 149 -2.42 -6.54 -20.38
N GLN A 150 -2.17 -6.41 -19.08
CA GLN A 150 -1.46 -5.28 -18.50
C GLN A 150 0.01 -5.59 -18.21
N MET A 151 0.89 -4.67 -18.58
CA MET A 151 2.34 -4.79 -18.38
C MET A 151 2.91 -3.62 -17.56
N SER A 152 2.04 -2.74 -17.06
CA SER A 152 2.44 -1.62 -16.22
C SER A 152 2.83 -2.10 -14.83
N ARG A 153 4.00 -1.65 -14.35
CA ARG A 153 4.46 -1.91 -12.98
C ARG A 153 3.45 -1.40 -11.95
N MET A 154 2.82 -0.25 -12.22
CA MET A 154 1.84 0.38 -11.33
C MET A 154 0.62 -0.50 -11.04
N TYR A 155 0.27 -1.40 -11.95
CA TYR A 155 -0.91 -2.27 -11.79
C TYR A 155 -0.53 -3.69 -11.41
N THR A 156 0.53 -4.22 -12.02
CA THR A 156 0.91 -5.62 -11.85
C THR A 156 1.55 -5.88 -10.48
N ILE A 157 2.43 -5.01 -10.00
CA ILE A 157 3.09 -5.17 -8.71
C ILE A 157 2.11 -5.27 -7.55
N PRO A 158 1.23 -4.27 -7.30
CA PRO A 158 0.33 -4.34 -6.14
C PRO A 158 -0.61 -5.54 -6.20
N LEU A 159 -1.06 -5.94 -7.39
CA LEU A 159 -1.92 -7.12 -7.54
C LEU A 159 -1.19 -8.43 -7.25
N TYR A 160 0.07 -8.56 -7.67
CA TYR A 160 0.90 -9.71 -7.31
C TYR A 160 1.24 -9.74 -5.81
N GLU A 161 1.46 -8.59 -5.18
CA GLU A 161 1.65 -8.47 -3.73
C GLU A 161 0.41 -8.94 -2.97
N ASP A 162 -0.78 -8.45 -3.34
CA ASP A 162 -2.04 -8.86 -2.73
C ASP A 162 -2.28 -10.37 -2.92
N LEU A 163 -2.05 -10.90 -4.13
CA LEU A 163 -2.21 -12.33 -4.43
C LEU A 163 -1.27 -13.24 -3.62
N CYS A 164 -0.05 -12.77 -3.35
CA CYS A 164 0.96 -13.54 -2.62
C CYS A 164 0.85 -13.37 -1.10
N THR A 165 0.19 -12.32 -0.63
CA THR A 165 -0.13 -12.12 0.78
C THR A 165 -1.32 -12.99 1.20
N GLY A 166 -2.30 -13.18 0.30
CA GLY A 166 -3.47 -14.03 0.53
C GLY A 166 -3.27 -15.50 0.14
N ALA A 167 -4.39 -16.24 0.03
CA ALA A 167 -4.40 -17.67 -0.31
C ALA A 167 -4.17 -17.95 -1.81
N LEU A 168 -4.06 -16.92 -2.65
CA LEU A 168 -4.09 -17.01 -4.11
C LEU A 168 -2.70 -17.08 -4.77
N LYS A 169 -1.67 -17.46 -4.00
CA LYS A 169 -0.30 -17.53 -4.51
C LYS A 169 -0.10 -18.55 -5.63
N SER A 170 -0.76 -19.70 -5.56
CA SER A 170 -0.70 -20.72 -6.62
C SER A 170 -1.28 -20.20 -7.94
N PHE A 171 -2.39 -19.45 -7.87
CA PHE A 171 -2.97 -18.75 -9.00
C PHE A 171 -2.00 -17.70 -9.57
N ALA A 172 -1.33 -16.93 -8.70
CA ALA A 172 -0.33 -15.95 -9.13
C ALA A 172 0.84 -16.60 -9.89
N LEU A 173 1.37 -17.72 -9.39
CA LEU A 173 2.42 -18.49 -10.05
C LEU A 173 1.98 -18.94 -11.44
N GLU A 174 0.78 -19.51 -11.57
CA GLU A 174 0.26 -19.98 -12.85
C GLU A 174 0.17 -18.86 -13.89
N VAL A 175 -0.42 -17.71 -13.52
CA VAL A 175 -0.53 -16.54 -14.40
C VAL A 175 0.84 -15.98 -14.76
N PHE A 176 1.77 -15.96 -13.80
CA PHE A 176 3.14 -15.49 -14.06
C PHE A 176 3.86 -16.41 -15.07
N TYR A 177 3.76 -17.73 -14.93
CA TYR A 177 4.37 -18.66 -15.87
C TYR A 177 3.88 -18.46 -17.31
N GLN A 178 2.60 -18.14 -17.48
CA GLN A 178 1.98 -17.88 -18.79
C GLN A 178 2.38 -16.54 -19.40
N THR A 179 2.62 -15.52 -18.56
CA THR A 179 2.81 -14.13 -19.02
C THR A 179 4.26 -13.64 -19.00
N GLN A 180 5.14 -14.29 -18.22
CA GLN A 180 6.51 -13.82 -17.94
C GLN A 180 7.32 -13.50 -19.19
N GLY A 181 7.17 -14.28 -20.28
CA GLY A 181 7.92 -14.09 -21.52
C GLY A 181 7.65 -12.74 -22.18
N ARG A 182 6.46 -12.16 -21.96
CA ARG A 182 6.06 -10.86 -22.50
C ARG A 182 6.54 -9.71 -21.60
N LEU A 183 6.66 -9.93 -20.28
CA LEU A 183 7.00 -8.87 -19.32
C LEU A 183 8.40 -8.29 -19.54
N HIS A 184 8.52 -6.98 -19.32
CA HIS A 184 9.82 -6.28 -19.29
C HIS A 184 10.74 -6.90 -18.22
N PRO A 185 12.06 -7.06 -18.47
CA PRO A 185 12.97 -7.75 -17.55
C PRO A 185 12.95 -7.25 -16.10
N ASN A 186 12.84 -5.93 -15.90
CA ASN A 186 12.79 -5.36 -14.54
C ASN A 186 11.49 -5.71 -13.82
N LEU A 187 10.36 -5.68 -14.53
CA LEU A 187 9.07 -6.05 -13.96
C LEU A 187 9.03 -7.54 -13.66
N ARG A 188 9.52 -8.38 -14.59
CA ARG A 188 9.64 -9.82 -14.40
C ARG A 188 10.44 -10.15 -13.14
N ARG A 189 11.60 -9.51 -12.95
CA ARG A 189 12.44 -9.70 -11.76
C ARG A 189 11.73 -9.29 -10.48
N ALA A 190 11.02 -8.16 -10.48
CA ALA A 190 10.26 -7.70 -9.33
C ALA A 190 9.14 -8.69 -8.95
N ILE A 191 8.39 -9.21 -9.93
CA ILE A 191 7.35 -10.22 -9.69
C ILE A 191 7.96 -11.54 -9.20
N GLN A 192 9.10 -11.97 -9.76
CA GLN A 192 9.82 -13.15 -9.26
C GLN A 192 10.22 -13.00 -7.80
N GLN A 193 10.67 -11.81 -7.39
CA GLN A 193 10.99 -11.51 -6.00
C GLN A 193 9.75 -11.64 -5.10
N ILE A 194 8.62 -11.02 -5.48
CA ILE A 194 7.35 -11.14 -4.74
C ILE A 194 6.93 -12.61 -4.58
N LEU A 195 6.97 -13.38 -5.67
CA LEU A 195 6.61 -14.80 -5.66
C LEU A 195 7.55 -15.64 -4.76
N SER A 196 8.85 -15.30 -4.72
CA SER A 196 9.82 -15.98 -3.86
C SER A 196 9.70 -15.65 -2.38
N GLN A 197 9.32 -14.41 -2.02
CA GLN A 197 9.23 -13.96 -0.63
C GLN A 197 7.99 -14.51 0.08
N GLY A 198 6.85 -14.61 -0.60
CA GLY A 198 5.65 -15.23 -0.01
C GLY A 198 5.78 -16.75 0.21
N LEU A 199 6.97 -17.36 0.04
CA LEU A 199 7.23 -18.79 0.30
C LEU A 199 7.85 -18.99 1.70
N GLY A 200 8.11 -17.91 2.46
CA GLY A 200 8.98 -17.95 3.64
C GLY A 200 8.43 -17.44 4.97
N SER A 201 7.14 -17.12 5.13
CA SER A 201 6.64 -16.54 6.40
C SER A 201 5.42 -17.25 6.98
N SER A 202 5.40 -18.57 7.02
CA SER A 202 4.46 -19.36 7.83
C SER A 202 4.96 -20.78 8.09
N THR A 203 6.14 -20.94 8.72
CA THR A 203 6.44 -22.09 9.60
C THR A 203 7.73 -21.81 10.37
N GLU A 204 7.64 -21.21 11.56
CA GLU A 204 8.61 -21.57 12.60
C GLU A 204 8.12 -22.88 13.21
N PRO A 205 8.90 -23.98 13.19
CA PRO A 205 8.59 -25.13 14.01
C PRO A 205 8.86 -24.74 15.46
N ALA A 206 7.78 -24.72 16.26
CA ALA A 206 7.85 -24.64 17.70
C ALA A 206 8.81 -25.71 18.22
N SER A 207 9.93 -25.27 18.81
CA SER A 207 10.82 -26.13 19.58
C SER A 207 10.10 -26.56 20.86
N GLU A 208 9.77 -27.84 20.95
CA GLU A 208 9.23 -28.46 22.17
C GLU A 208 10.25 -28.43 23.34
N PRO A 209 9.78 -28.42 24.60
CA PRO A 209 10.62 -28.29 25.78
C PRO A 209 11.22 -29.64 26.19
N SER A 210 12.54 -29.70 26.29
CA SER A 210 13.21 -30.84 26.94
C SER A 210 13.27 -30.62 28.45
N THR A 211 12.58 -31.48 29.18
CA THR A 211 12.67 -31.64 30.64
C THR A 211 13.58 -32.82 30.92
N GLU A 212 14.69 -32.65 31.65
CA GLU A 212 15.24 -33.69 32.52
C GLU A 212 16.06 -33.10 33.69
N LEU A 213 15.91 -33.75 34.84
CA LEU A 213 16.37 -33.43 36.19
C LEU A 213 17.86 -33.74 36.43
N GLY A 214 18.54 -32.85 37.16
CA GLY A 214 19.18 -33.16 38.45
C GLY A 214 20.67 -33.57 38.47
N LYS A 215 21.50 -32.77 39.16
CA LYS A 215 22.16 -33.11 40.45
C LYS A 215 23.05 -31.96 40.97
N ALA A 216 23.38 -32.06 42.26
CA ALA A 216 23.75 -31.02 43.21
C ALA A 216 25.28 -30.79 43.42
N GLU A 217 25.57 -29.78 44.27
CA GLU A 217 26.79 -29.50 45.07
C GLU A 217 27.99 -28.85 44.36
N ALA A 218 28.81 -27.96 44.94
CA ALA A 218 28.84 -27.06 46.10
C ALA A 218 30.20 -26.29 46.03
N ASP A 219 30.28 -25.06 46.58
CA ASP A 219 31.48 -24.30 47.03
C ASP A 219 32.58 -23.94 45.99
N THR A 220 33.36 -22.84 46.01
CA THR A 220 33.76 -21.84 47.04
C THR A 220 34.40 -20.60 46.35
N ASP A 221 34.13 -19.43 46.92
CA ASP A 221 35.00 -18.28 47.25
C ASP A 221 35.99 -17.54 46.30
N SER A 222 35.96 -16.21 46.49
CA SER A 222 37.04 -15.20 46.49
C SER A 222 37.44 -14.36 45.24
N ASP A 223 37.33 -13.05 45.48
CA ASP A 223 38.22 -11.92 45.17
C ASP A 223 38.28 -11.23 43.78
N ALA A 224 37.54 -10.10 43.73
CA ALA A 224 38.04 -8.71 43.78
C ALA A 224 38.91 -8.09 42.65
N GLN A 225 38.61 -6.78 42.47
CA GLN A 225 39.29 -5.69 41.75
C GLN A 225 38.91 -5.51 40.27
N ALA A 226 38.77 -4.32 39.69
CA ALA A 226 38.50 -2.94 40.11
C ALA A 226 38.35 -2.13 38.80
N LEU A 227 37.47 -1.12 38.79
CA LEU A 227 37.55 0.16 38.04
C LEU A 227 38.17 0.19 36.63
N LEU A 228 37.40 0.61 35.61
CA LEU A 228 37.58 1.92 34.92
C LEU A 228 36.61 2.11 33.74
N LEU A 229 36.18 3.37 33.62
CA LEU A 229 35.35 3.97 32.58
C LEU A 229 36.06 4.03 31.22
N GLY A 230 35.30 3.98 30.12
CA GLY A 230 35.74 4.27 28.74
C GLY A 230 34.77 3.64 27.73
N ASP A 231 33.69 4.29 27.32
CA ASP A 231 33.56 5.36 26.30
C ASP A 231 33.27 4.80 24.88
N GLU A 232 32.24 5.40 24.27
CA GLU A 232 31.71 5.35 22.89
C GLU A 232 31.43 4.02 22.14
N ALA A 233 30.16 3.86 21.75
CA ALA A 233 29.68 2.94 20.72
C ALA A 233 29.87 3.54 19.30
N PRO A 234 30.21 2.76 18.28
CA PRO A 234 30.35 3.28 16.92
C PRO A 234 28.97 3.40 16.25
N SER A 235 28.63 4.62 15.88
CA SER A 235 27.52 4.95 14.97
C SER A 235 27.73 4.26 13.62
N SER A 236 26.80 3.38 13.24
CA SER A 236 26.79 2.72 11.94
C SER A 236 26.23 3.67 10.88
N ALA A 237 27.12 4.17 10.02
CA ALA A 237 26.76 4.95 8.84
C ALA A 237 26.00 4.07 7.83
N ILE A 238 24.71 4.35 7.62
CA ILE A 238 23.90 3.73 6.57
C ILE A 238 24.17 4.44 5.25
N SER A 239 24.81 3.72 4.33
CA SER A 239 25.09 4.15 2.96
C SER A 239 23.81 4.15 2.11
N LEU A 240 23.25 5.33 1.84
CA LEU A 240 22.20 5.56 0.84
C LEU A 240 22.79 5.44 -0.57
N ARG A 241 22.81 4.22 -1.11
CA ARG A 241 22.94 3.98 -2.56
C ARG A 241 21.85 3.00 -2.95
N ASP A 242 20.78 3.53 -3.56
CA ASP A 242 20.07 2.97 -4.71
C ASP A 242 18.69 3.62 -4.84
N VAL A 243 18.66 4.88 -5.27
CA VAL A 243 17.46 5.49 -5.84
C VAL A 243 17.74 5.73 -7.32
N ASN A 244 17.48 4.70 -8.13
CA ASN A 244 17.57 4.80 -9.57
C ASN A 244 16.18 5.20 -10.12
N VAL A 245 16.01 6.47 -10.43
CA VAL A 245 14.85 7.01 -11.15
C VAL A 245 15.18 6.91 -12.63
N SER A 246 14.43 6.12 -13.39
CA SER A 246 14.49 6.17 -14.86
C SER A 246 13.10 6.48 -15.40
N ALA A 247 13.12 7.46 -16.30
CA ALA A 247 12.02 8.11 -17.00
C ALA A 247 11.18 7.17 -17.89
#